data_AF-A0A6L7CPV0-F1
#
_entry.id   AF-A0A6L7CPV0-F1
#
_cell.length_a   1.000
_cell.length_b   1.000
_cell.length_c   1.000
_cell.angle_alpha   90.00
_cell.angle_beta   90.00
_cell.angle_gamma   90.00
#
_symmetry.space_group_name_H-M   'P 1'
#
loop_
_entity.id
_entity.type
_entity.pdbx_description
1 polymer ?
#
loop_
_entity_poly.entity_id
_entity_poly.type
_entity_poly.pdbx_seq_one_letter_code
_entity_poly.pdbx_strand_id
1 'polypeptide(L)' 'NDGKQTPMRGHPVFIAQHATATCCRGCLAKWHNIPQGVSLSEEQQRYIVAVIYHWLVVQMNQP' A
#
# COMPACT_ATOMS: atom_id res chain seq x y z
N ASN A 1 -14.61 -4.27 -3.67
CA ASN A 1 -13.13 -4.33 -3.59
C ASN A 1 -12.55 -3.39 -2.54
N ASP A 2 -13.22 -2.29 -2.20
CA ASP A 2 -12.61 -1.23 -1.39
C ASP A 2 -12.33 -1.57 0.08
N GLY A 3 -13.11 -2.49 0.67
CA GLY A 3 -12.86 -3.03 2.01
C GLY A 3 -12.01 -4.30 2.05
N LYS A 4 -11.62 -4.86 0.90
CA LYS A 4 -10.86 -6.12 0.86
C LYS A 4 -9.38 -5.81 1.10
N GLN A 5 -8.84 -6.31 2.21
CA GLN A 5 -7.43 -6.21 2.53
C GLN A 5 -6.60 -7.22 1.72
N THR A 6 -5.36 -6.86 1.42
CA THR A 6 -4.38 -7.82 0.93
C THR A 6 -4.03 -8.84 2.02
N PRO A 7 -3.61 -10.07 1.66
CA PRO A 7 -3.10 -11.04 2.63
C PRO A 7 -1.99 -10.45 3.49
N MET A 8 -1.71 -11.04 4.65
CA MET A 8 -0.63 -10.59 5.56
C MET A 8 0.70 -11.34 5.33
N ARG A 9 0.67 -12.52 4.72
CA ARG A 9 1.80 -13.47 4.63
C ARG A 9 1.90 -14.11 3.25
N GLY A 10 3.06 -14.68 2.94
CA GLY A 10 3.34 -15.40 1.69
C GLY A 10 4.10 -14.57 0.64
N HIS A 11 4.26 -13.26 0.86
CA HIS A 11 5.12 -12.41 0.04
C HIS A 11 5.52 -11.14 0.82
N PRO A 12 6.79 -10.65 0.74
CA PRO A 12 7.23 -9.45 1.45
C PRO A 12 6.39 -8.19 1.14
N VAL A 13 5.88 -8.07 -0.09
CA VAL A 13 5.01 -6.95 -0.51
C VAL A 13 3.76 -6.82 0.35
N PHE A 14 3.25 -7.92 0.91
CA PHE A 14 2.07 -7.90 1.77
C PHE A 14 2.38 -7.19 3.08
N ILE A 15 3.49 -7.54 3.72
CA ILE A 15 3.94 -6.87 4.93
C ILE A 15 4.17 -5.38 4.65
N ALA A 16 4.81 -5.06 3.52
CA ALA A 16 5.01 -3.68 3.10
C ALA A 16 3.69 -2.92 2.95
N GLN A 17 2.70 -3.49 2.26
CA GLN A 17 1.39 -2.86 2.09
C GLN A 17 0.67 -2.58 3.40
N HIS A 18 0.79 -3.46 4.40
CA HIS A 18 0.19 -3.23 5.72
C HIS A 18 0.98 -2.20 6.52
N ALA A 19 2.31 -2.28 6.50
CA ALA A 19 3.19 -1.34 7.18
C ALA A 19 3.06 0.09 6.63
N THR A 20 2.80 0.23 5.34
CA THR A 20 2.59 1.52 4.68
C THR A 20 1.13 1.89 4.51
N ALA A 21 0.18 1.17 5.13
CA ALA A 21 -1.26 1.47 5.05
C ALA A 21 -1.82 1.56 3.61
N THR A 22 -1.31 0.75 2.68
CA THR A 22 -1.80 0.62 1.30
C THR A 22 -2.52 -0.71 1.04
N CYS A 23 -2.84 -1.47 2.09
CA CYS A 23 -3.43 -2.82 1.99
C CYS A 23 -4.92 -2.86 1.62
N CYS A 24 -5.65 -1.75 1.78
CA CYS A 24 -7.03 -1.58 1.33
C CYS A 24 -7.35 -0.11 1.04
N ARG A 25 -8.52 0.17 0.44
CA ARG A 25 -8.94 1.55 0.12
C ARG A 25 -9.27 2.37 1.36
N GLY A 26 -9.74 1.74 2.43
CA GLY A 26 -9.96 2.41 3.72
C GLY A 26 -8.66 2.96 4.34
N CYS A 27 -7.57 2.19 4.27
CA CYS A 27 -6.25 2.65 4.73
C CYS A 27 -5.73 3.78 3.83
N LEU A 28 -5.87 3.65 2.50
CA LEU A 28 -5.51 4.72 1.56
C LEU A 28 -6.27 6.02 1.81
N ALA A 29 -7.57 5.94 2.11
CA ALA A 29 -8.38 7.11 2.43
C ALA A 29 -7.93 7.77 3.74
N LYS A 30 -7.72 6.95 4.79
CA LYS A 30 -7.35 7.45 6.12
C LYS A 30 -5.94 8.06 6.17
N TRP A 31 -4.98 7.44 5.50
CA TRP A 31 -3.55 7.76 5.69
C TRP A 31 -2.91 8.49 4.52
N HIS A 32 -3.47 8.34 3.31
CA HIS A 32 -2.91 8.93 2.08
C HIS A 32 -3.86 9.92 1.41
N ASN A 33 -5.03 10.19 2.01
CA ASN A 33 -6.06 11.06 1.45
C ASN A 33 -6.52 10.66 0.03
N ILE A 34 -6.48 9.36 -0.28
CA ILE A 34 -6.94 8.80 -1.55
C ILE A 34 -8.33 8.19 -1.33
N PRO A 35 -9.41 8.79 -1.85
CA PRO A 35 -10.77 8.40 -1.51
C PRO A 35 -11.12 6.99 -2.00
N GLN A 36 -11.99 6.33 -1.24
CA GLN A 36 -12.69 5.11 -1.64
C GLN A 36 -13.84 5.42 -2.61
N GLY A 37 -14.36 4.39 -3.27
CA GLY A 37 -15.50 4.50 -4.19
C GLY A 37 -15.15 5.05 -5.57
N VAL A 38 -13.88 5.39 -5.80
CA VAL A 38 -13.36 5.84 -7.10
C VAL A 38 -12.19 4.97 -7.53
N SER A 39 -12.00 4.84 -8.84
CA SER A 39 -10.81 4.18 -9.40
C SER A 39 -9.55 4.99 -9.07
N LEU A 40 -8.46 4.27 -8.81
CA LEU A 40 -7.15 4.89 -8.64
C LEU A 40 -6.69 5.53 -9.96
N SER A 41 -6.33 6.81 -9.92
CA SER A 41 -5.63 7.44 -11.05
C SER A 41 -4.25 6.80 -11.23
N GLU A 42 -3.68 6.90 -12.43
CA GLU A 42 -2.31 6.40 -12.67
C GLU A 42 -1.29 7.03 -11.71
N GLU A 43 -1.44 8.31 -11.39
CA GLU A 43 -0.56 9.01 -10.45
C GLU A 43 -0.69 8.44 -9.04
N GLN A 44 -1.91 8.18 -8.57
CA GLN A 44 -2.13 7.52 -7.28
C GLN A 44 -1.55 6.11 -7.25
N GLN A 45 -1.66 5.36 -8.35
CA GLN A 45 -1.04 4.02 -8.46
C GLN A 45 0.49 4.11 -8.39
N ARG A 46 1.10 5.03 -9.15
CA ARG A 46 2.55 5.26 -9.13
C ARG A 46 3.02 5.65 -7.73
N TYR A 47 2.30 6.53 -7.05
CA TYR A 47 2.57 6.92 -5.66
C TYR A 47 2.52 5.71 -4.71
N ILE A 48 1.44 4.92 -4.75
CA ILE A 48 1.29 3.73 -3.89
C ILE A 48 2.44 2.74 -4.11
N VAL A 49 2.81 2.49 -5.37
CA VAL A 49 3.94 1.61 -5.71
C VAL A 49 5.25 2.17 -5.16
N ALA A 50 5.50 3.46 -5.28
CA ALA A 50 6.71 4.10 -4.77
C ALA A 50 6.84 3.99 -3.24
N VAL A 51 5.73 4.18 -2.51
CA VAL A 51 5.70 4.05 -1.04
C VAL A 51 6.00 2.61 -0.62
N ILE A 52 5.35 1.63 -1.23
CA ILE A 52 5.59 0.19 -0.95
C ILE A 52 7.06 -0.16 -1.25
N TYR A 53 7.57 0.27 -2.40
CA TYR A 53 8.93 0.01 -2.84
C TYR A 53 9.95 0.61 -1.86
N HIS A 54 9.78 1.87 -1.46
CA HIS A 54 10.67 2.53 -0.52
C HIS A 54 10.76 1.77 0.80
N TRP A 55 9.62 1.35 1.36
CA TRP A 55 9.59 0.56 2.59
C TRP A 55 10.34 -0.78 2.43
N LEU A 56 10.11 -1.50 1.33
CA LEU A 56 10.80 -2.76 1.04
C LEU A 56 12.31 -2.58 0.98
N VAL A 57 12.79 -1.56 0.25
CA VAL A 57 14.23 -1.27 0.15
C VAL A 57 14.83 -0.98 1.52
N VAL A 58 14.14 -0.21 2.36
CA VAL A 58 14.63 0.10 3.70
C VAL A 58 14.66 -1.17 4.57
N GLN A 59 13.58 -1.95 4.60
CA GLN A 59 13.49 -3.10 5.52
C GLN A 59 14.30 -4.31 5.07
N MET A 60 14.46 -4.53 3.77
CA MET A 60 15.18 -5.69 3.26
C MET A 60 16.70 -5.47 3.16
N ASN A 61 17.14 -4.21 3.22
CA ASN A 61 18.56 -3.85 3.19
C ASN A 61 19.04 -3.24 4.52
N GLN A 62 18.28 -3.40 5.60
CA GLN A 62 18.77 -3.08 6.95
C GLN A 62 19.91 -4.05 7.32
N PRO A 63 21.06 -3.54 7.83
CA PRO A 63 22.20 -4.37 8.21
C PRO A 63 21.92 -5.26 9.42
#